data_AF-A0A959VAJ7-F1
#
_entry.id   AF-A0A959VAJ7-F1
#
_cell.length_a   1.000
_cell.length_b   1.000
_cell.length_c   1.000
_cell.angle_alpha   90.00
_cell.angle_beta   90.00
_cell.angle_gamma   90.00
#
_symmetry.space_group_name_H-M   'P 1'
#
loop_
_entity.id
_entity.type
_entity.pdbx_description
1 polymer ?
#
loop_
_entity_poly.entity_id
_entity_poly.type
_entity_poly.pdbx_seq_one_letter_code
_entity_poly.pdbx_strand_id
1 'polypeptide(L)' 'MPAWPRQPVLPGDSAEIVVKYNTKKVGIINKTIYVYSNAKQSPINLKIKGKVEAASATSMPEKKVENDGAPINR' A
#
# COMPACT_ATOMS: atom_id res chain seq x y z
N MET A 1 -7.75 12.03 -2.52
CA MET A 1 -7.82 12.97 -1.38
C MET A 1 -7.89 12.14 -0.11
N PRO A 2 -7.16 12.46 0.96
CA PRO A 2 -7.39 11.83 2.26
C PRO A 2 -8.82 12.15 2.72
N ALA A 3 -9.41 11.29 3.55
CA ALA A 3 -10.71 11.55 4.16
C ALA A 3 -10.49 11.80 5.66
N TRP A 4 -11.10 12.84 6.18
CA TRP A 4 -11.01 13.24 7.58
C TRP A 4 -12.37 13.76 8.05
N PRO A 5 -12.66 13.73 9.37
CA PRO A 5 -13.90 14.24 9.92
C PRO A 5 -14.04 15.74 9.62
N ARG A 6 -15.23 16.15 9.16
CA ARG A 6 -15.58 17.58 9.05
C ARG A 6 -16.28 18.12 10.28
N GLN A 7 -16.84 17.22 11.08
CA GLN A 7 -17.47 17.57 12.34
C GLN A 7 -16.38 17.77 13.41
N PRO A 8 -16.63 18.66 14.39
CA PRO A 8 -15.75 18.80 15.54
C PRO A 8 -15.59 17.48 16.30
N VAL A 9 -14.40 17.23 16.82
CA VAL A 9 -14.12 16.11 17.73
C VAL A 9 -14.13 16.66 19.16
N LEU A 10 -15.01 16.15 20.02
CA LEU A 10 -15.15 16.62 21.40
C LEU A 10 -13.99 16.12 22.28
N PRO A 11 -13.73 16.77 23.42
CA PRO A 11 -12.73 16.28 24.37
C PRO A 11 -13.02 14.85 24.83
N GLY A 12 -12.06 13.94 24.65
CA GLY A 12 -12.21 12.52 25.00
C GLY A 12 -12.69 11.64 23.84
N ASP A 13 -13.23 12.24 22.78
CA ASP A 13 -13.63 11.51 21.57
C ASP A 13 -12.42 11.22 20.67
N SER A 14 -12.59 10.21 19.81
CA SER A 14 -11.63 9.82 18.79
C SER A 14 -12.27 9.93 17.41
N ALA A 15 -11.47 10.26 16.41
CA ALA A 15 -11.90 10.30 15.01
C ALA A 15 -10.83 9.70 14.09
N GLU A 16 -11.26 9.22 12.93
CA GLU A 16 -10.43 8.48 11.99
C GLU A 16 -10.01 9.35 10.79
N ILE A 17 -8.74 9.28 10.41
CA ILE A 17 -8.21 9.87 9.18
C ILE A 17 -7.82 8.75 8.22
N VAL A 18 -8.53 8.63 7.10
CA VAL A 18 -8.31 7.57 6.11
C VAL A 18 -7.43 8.08 4.98
N VAL A 19 -6.31 7.39 4.77
CA VAL A 19 -5.33 7.73 3.74
C VAL A 19 -5.22 6.57 2.77
N LYS A 20 -5.50 6.85 1.48
CA LYS A 20 -5.35 5.87 0.41
C LYS A 20 -4.09 6.17 -0.40
N TYR A 21 -3.23 5.17 -0.55
CA TYR A 21 -2.06 5.22 -1.42
C TYR A 21 -2.30 4.38 -2.68
N ASN A 22 -1.74 4.82 -3.80
CA ASN A 22 -1.80 4.06 -5.06
C ASN A 22 -0.62 3.10 -5.16
N THR A 23 -0.85 1.81 -4.88
CA THR A 23 0.14 0.74 -4.93
C THR A 23 0.59 0.35 -6.33
N LYS A 24 0.06 0.96 -7.40
CA LYS A 24 0.64 0.82 -8.75
C LYS A 24 2.07 1.37 -8.82
N LYS A 25 2.45 2.24 -7.86
CA LYS A 25 3.82 2.73 -7.70
C LYS A 25 4.58 1.82 -6.74
N VAL A 26 5.38 0.94 -7.32
CA VAL A 26 6.33 0.08 -6.59
C VAL A 26 7.45 0.95 -6.00
N GLY A 27 7.90 0.62 -4.79
CA GLY A 27 8.99 1.32 -4.11
C GLY A 27 8.63 1.83 -2.72
N ILE A 28 9.50 2.65 -2.15
CA ILE A 28 9.39 3.14 -0.77
C ILE A 28 8.33 4.25 -0.68
N ILE A 29 7.43 4.11 0.27
CA ILE A 29 6.47 5.14 0.69
C ILE A 29 7.09 5.90 1.87
N ASN A 30 7.29 7.21 1.70
CA ASN A 30 7.68 8.15 2.76
C ASN A 30 6.85 9.43 2.60
N LYS A 31 5.61 9.43 3.09
CA LYS A 31 4.71 10.58 2.97
C LYS A 31 4.44 11.19 4.34
N THR A 32 4.34 12.51 4.39
CA THR A 32 3.98 13.25 5.60
C THR A 32 2.62 13.89 5.40
N ILE A 33 1.74 13.74 6.39
CA ILE A 33 0.45 14.42 6.47
C ILE A 33 0.51 15.44 7.60
N TYR A 34 0.08 16.66 7.29
CA TYR A 34 -0.05 17.74 8.25
C TYR A 34 -1.50 17.83 8.67
N VAL A 35 -1.76 17.60 9.96
CA VAL A 35 -3.09 17.73 10.55
C VAL A 35 -3.19 19.08 11.23
N TYR A 36 -4.04 19.94 10.69
CA TYR A 36 -4.36 21.24 11.24
C TYR A 36 -5.61 21.12 12.11
N SER A 37 -5.51 21.58 13.35
CA SER A 37 -6.63 21.64 14.29
C SER A 37 -6.54 22.89 15.16
N ASN A 38 -7.57 23.11 15.98
CA ASN A 38 -7.64 24.15 17.01
C ASN A 38 -6.90 23.76 18.32
N ALA A 39 -6.20 22.62 18.35
CA ALA A 39 -5.40 22.23 19.49
C ALA A 39 -4.16 23.14 19.64
N LYS A 40 -3.65 23.29 20.88
CA LYS A 40 -2.42 24.07 21.15
C LYS A 40 -1.22 23.59 20.34
N GLN A 41 -1.16 22.28 20.08
CA GLN A 41 -0.11 21.65 19.30
C GLN A 41 -0.64 21.37 17.88
N SER A 42 -0.57 22.39 17.03
CA SER A 42 -1.01 22.34 15.64
C SER A 42 -0.01 23.10 14.76
N PRO A 43 0.46 22.54 13.64
CA PRO A 43 0.03 21.26 13.05
C PRO A 43 0.72 20.04 13.66
N ILE A 44 -0.01 18.92 13.69
CA ILE A 44 0.54 17.60 14.01
C ILE A 44 1.05 16.95 12.73
N ASN A 45 2.25 16.36 12.79
CA ASN A 45 2.92 15.74 11.65
C ASN A 45 2.80 14.22 11.72
N LEU A 46 2.05 13.62 10.81
CA LEU A 46 1.90 12.16 10.71
C LEU A 46 2.76 11.63 9.55
N LYS A 47 3.79 10.84 9.85
CA LYS A 47 4.67 10.22 8.84
C LYS A 47 4.21 8.80 8.52
N ILE A 48 3.91 8.56 7.25
CA ILE A 48 3.53 7.26 6.69
C ILE A 48 4.74 6.69 5.97
N LYS A 49 5.27 5.60 6.52
CA LYS A 49 6.38 4.84 5.93
C LYS A 49 5.89 3.47 5.48
N GLY A 50 6.41 2.98 4.36
CA GLY A 50 6.10 1.66 3.84
C GLY A 50 6.92 1.32 2.61
N LYS A 51 6.74 0.12 2.07
CA LYS A 51 7.37 -0.31 0.81
C LYS A 51 6.33 -1.11 0.04
N VAL A 52 6.12 -0.75 -1.21
CA VAL A 52 5.31 -1.52 -2.15
C VAL A 52 6.26 -2.42 -2.93
N GLU A 53 6.01 -3.73 -2.88
CA GLU A 53 6.79 -4.71 -3.63
C GLU A 53 6.16 -4.94 -5.01
N ALA A 54 7.00 -5.25 -6.00
CA ALA A 54 6.50 -5.62 -7.31
C ALA A 54 5.80 -6.98 -7.20
N ALA A 55 4.68 -7.15 -7.88
CA ALA A 55 4.10 -8.48 -8.06
C ALA A 55 5.16 -9.34 -8.75
N SER A 56 5.66 -10.37 -8.05
CA SER A 56 6.63 -11.28 -8.63
C SER A 56 5.98 -12.01 -9.80
N ALA A 57 6.64 -11.99 -10.96
CA ALA A 57 6.29 -12.85 -12.10
C ALA A 57 6.71 -14.32 -11.85
N THR A 58 6.61 -14.80 -10.61
CA THR A 58 7.03 -16.16 -10.22
C THR A 58 5.82 -16.95 -9.73
N SER A 59 4.89 -17.13 -10.64
CA SER A 59 4.01 -18.31 -10.70
C SER A 59 3.26 -18.27 -12.03
N MET A 60 4.00 -18.17 -13.14
CA MET A 60 3.56 -18.92 -14.32
C MET A 60 3.72 -20.40 -13.93
N PRO A 61 2.65 -21.22 -13.89
CA PRO A 61 2.83 -22.65 -13.76
C PRO A 61 3.61 -23.11 -15.00
N GLU A 62 4.87 -23.49 -14.80
CA GLU A 62 5.62 -24.23 -15.82
C GLU A 62 4.86 -25.53 -16.08
N LYS A 63 4.08 -25.57 -17.17
CA LYS A 63 3.61 -26.83 -17.72
C LYS A 63 4.87 -27.61 -18.08
N LYS A 64 5.25 -28.60 -17.27
CA LYS A 64 6.23 -29.63 -17.64
C LYS A 64 5.77 -30.19 -18.99
N VAL A 65 6.48 -29.82 -20.06
CA VAL A 65 6.40 -30.54 -21.33
C VAL A 65 7.26 -31.78 -21.13
N GLU A 66 6.62 -32.85 -20.70
CA GLU A 66 7.19 -34.19 -20.78
C GLU A 66 7.27 -34.55 -22.27
N ASN A 67 8.45 -34.36 -22.86
CA ASN A 67 8.77 -34.86 -24.19
C ASN A 67 9.01 -36.37 -24.08
N ASP A 68 7.94 -37.15 -24.16
CA ASP A 68 8.00 -38.59 -24.35
C ASP A 68 8.07 -38.91 -25.85
N GLY A 69 9.26 -38.78 -26.42
CA GLY A 69 9.47 -38.90 -27.87
C GLY A 69 10.91 -39.19 -28.25
N ALA A 70 11.41 -40.38 -27.90
CA ALA A 70 12.61 -40.92 -28.53
C ALA A 70 12.21 -41.73 -29.78
N PRO A 71 12.63 -41.37 -31.01
CA PRO A 71 12.44 -42.25 -32.16
C PRO A 71 13.47 -43.39 -32.09
N ILE A 72 12.99 -44.63 -32.00
CA ILE A 72 13.80 -45.82 -32.28
C ILE A 72 13.82 -46.02 -33.80
N ASN A 73 14.96 -45.80 -34.44
CA ASN A 73 15.15 -46.21 -35.84
C ASN A 73 15.43 -47.72 -35.88
N ARG A 74 14.67 -48.43 -36.72
CA ARG A 74 14.81 -49.86 -37.01
C ARG A 74 15.64 -50.09 -38.27
#